data_AF-A0A704Q1Z0-F1
#
_entry.id   AF-A0A704Q1Z0-F1
#
_cell.length_a   1.000
_cell.length_b   1.000
_cell.length_c   1.000
_cell.angle_alpha   90.00
_cell.angle_beta   90.00
_cell.angle_gamma   90.00
#
_symmetry.space_group_name_H-M   'P 1'
#
loop_
_entity.id
_entity.type
_entity.pdbx_description
1 polymer ?
#
loop_
_entity_poly.entity_id
_entity_poly.type
_entity_poly.pdbx_seq_one_letter_code
_entity_poly.pdbx_strand_id
1 'polypeptide(L)'
;MRFQVRTVTGLTKVRHRNEVGVTLASLSLSAKRVLFLALCQIDSKEMLNDEILEVDADLFSKTTTLDKYAAYAALKEGAKVLASTTLVLNRDDLKNLSNELGIATSKNKMPDRLDLNLTEFCAYYDHLAIVRIKFTNTAKRYFSKLIGSENRYTTQVLKSVVILNSVNSTNLYQVIRKYYSLNPASKSFEISVDQLKDEMGLYHIENGEKVYKY
;
A
#
# COMPACT_ATOMS: atom_id res chain seq x y z
N MET A 1 15.39 2.39 18.92
CA MET A 1 14.38 1.70 19.75
C MET A 1 13.34 1.14 18.79
N ARG A 2 13.18 -0.20 18.66
CA ARG A 2 12.21 -0.81 17.73
C ARG A 2 10.79 -0.65 18.26
N PHE A 3 9.90 0.02 17.55
CA PHE A 3 8.47 0.00 17.84
C PHE A 3 7.86 -1.30 17.29
N GLN A 4 7.97 -2.39 18.05
CA GLN A 4 7.13 -3.56 17.79
C GLN A 4 5.72 -3.26 18.31
N VAL A 5 4.77 -3.06 17.39
CA VAL A 5 3.35 -2.90 17.75
C VAL A 5 2.83 -4.25 18.22
N ARG A 6 2.80 -4.45 19.54
CA ARG A 6 2.25 -5.67 20.16
C ARG A 6 0.72 -5.67 20.25
N THR A 7 0.09 -4.49 20.13
CA THR A 7 -1.37 -4.35 20.25
C THR A 7 -1.89 -3.35 19.22
N VAL A 8 -2.69 -3.83 18.27
CA VAL A 8 -3.48 -2.98 17.36
C VAL A 8 -4.75 -2.55 18.07
N THR A 9 -4.96 -1.24 18.20
CA THR A 9 -6.17 -0.68 18.80
C THR A 9 -7.17 -0.29 17.70
N GLY A 10 -8.43 -0.02 18.08
CA GLY A 10 -9.43 0.53 17.15
C GLY A 10 -9.06 1.90 16.58
N LEU A 11 -8.08 2.59 17.16
CA LEU A 11 -7.63 3.92 16.76
C LEU A 11 -6.31 3.90 15.97
N THR A 12 -5.69 2.72 15.78
CA THR A 12 -4.42 2.62 15.04
C THR A 12 -4.63 3.07 13.59
N LYS A 13 -3.88 4.10 13.20
CA LYS A 13 -3.93 4.71 11.87
C LYS A 13 -2.72 4.28 11.06
N VAL A 14 -2.94 4.04 9.78
CA VAL A 14 -1.90 3.81 8.77
C VAL A 14 -2.03 4.87 7.69
N ARG A 15 -0.90 5.26 7.10
CA ARG A 15 -0.85 6.34 6.11
C ARG A 15 0.05 5.96 4.96
N HIS A 16 -0.32 6.45 3.77
CA HIS A 16 0.52 6.40 2.58
C HIS A 16 0.24 7.62 1.71
N ARG A 17 1.17 7.97 0.83
CA ARG A 17 0.99 8.93 -0.25
C ARG A 17 -0.14 8.51 -1.18
N ASN A 18 -0.84 9.47 -1.79
CA ASN A 18 -1.99 9.17 -2.66
C ASN A 18 -1.56 8.46 -3.95
N GLU A 19 -0.34 8.73 -4.41
CA GLU A 19 0.30 8.26 -5.62
C GLU A 19 0.46 6.73 -5.65
N VAL A 20 0.70 6.12 -4.48
CA VAL A 20 0.81 4.65 -4.36
C VAL A 20 -0.55 3.94 -4.27
N GLY A 21 -1.67 4.69 -4.26
CA GLY A 21 -3.02 4.14 -4.08
C GLY A 21 -3.37 3.05 -5.09
N VAL A 22 -3.02 3.23 -6.36
CA VAL A 22 -3.28 2.23 -7.43
C VAL A 22 -2.44 0.96 -7.22
N THR A 23 -1.18 1.12 -6.79
CA THR A 23 -0.33 -0.02 -6.42
C THR A 23 -0.96 -0.81 -5.27
N LEU A 24 -1.47 -0.11 -4.25
CA LEU A 24 -2.12 -0.76 -3.13
C LEU A 24 -3.42 -1.44 -3.59
N ALA A 25 -4.18 -0.84 -4.49
CA ALA A 25 -5.45 -1.38 -4.98
C ALA A 25 -5.27 -2.74 -5.70
N SER A 26 -4.15 -2.94 -6.41
CA SER A 26 -3.85 -4.18 -7.16
C SER A 26 -3.42 -5.36 -6.28
N LEU A 27 -3.07 -5.12 -5.01
CA LEU A 27 -2.66 -6.18 -4.08
C LEU A 27 -3.81 -7.12 -3.71
N SER A 28 -3.48 -8.41 -3.53
CA SER A 28 -4.37 -9.40 -2.91
C SER A 28 -4.72 -9.00 -1.47
N LEU A 29 -5.82 -9.54 -0.93
CA LEU A 29 -6.25 -9.22 0.44
C LEU A 29 -5.17 -9.58 1.47
N SER A 30 -4.50 -10.72 1.32
CA SER A 30 -3.45 -11.11 2.25
C SER A 30 -2.24 -10.21 2.14
N ALA A 31 -1.80 -9.86 0.92
CA ALA A 31 -0.72 -8.91 0.71
C ALA A 31 -1.01 -7.54 1.34
N LYS A 32 -2.25 -7.03 1.18
CA LYS A 32 -2.71 -5.80 1.87
C LYS A 32 -2.60 -5.93 3.37
N ARG A 33 -3.14 -7.01 3.96
CA ARG A 33 -3.12 -7.22 5.41
C ARG A 33 -1.69 -7.23 5.95
N VAL A 34 -0.78 -7.98 5.30
CA VAL A 34 0.63 -8.04 5.69
C VAL A 34 1.27 -6.66 5.58
N LEU A 35 1.09 -5.98 4.46
CA LEU A 35 1.66 -4.66 4.23
C LEU A 35 1.18 -3.65 5.27
N PHE A 36 -0.12 -3.54 5.52
CA PHE A 36 -0.66 -2.56 6.46
C PHE A 36 -0.32 -2.87 7.93
N LEU A 37 -0.12 -4.15 8.28
CA LEU A 37 0.45 -4.54 9.59
C LEU A 37 1.94 -4.21 9.70
N ALA A 38 2.69 -4.19 8.60
CA ALA A 38 4.06 -3.67 8.61
C ALA A 38 4.06 -2.14 8.73
N LEU A 39 3.24 -1.44 7.92
CA LEU A 39 3.16 0.03 7.91
C LEU A 39 2.69 0.62 9.25
N CYS A 40 1.93 -0.12 10.05
CA CYS A 40 1.49 0.38 11.36
C CYS A 40 2.62 0.50 12.39
N GLN A 41 3.76 -0.13 12.13
CA GLN A 41 4.96 -0.07 12.97
C GLN A 41 5.83 1.16 12.68
N ILE A 42 5.52 1.89 11.61
CA ILE A 42 6.29 3.05 11.13
C ILE A 42 5.69 4.35 11.68
N ASP A 43 6.53 5.28 12.11
CA ASP A 43 6.10 6.67 12.27
C ASP A 43 6.08 7.37 10.90
N SER A 44 4.87 7.51 10.34
CA SER A 44 4.61 8.19 9.07
C SER A 44 5.09 9.66 8.98
N LYS A 45 5.43 10.30 10.11
CA LYS A 45 5.96 11.67 10.15
C LYS A 45 7.46 11.71 9.84
N GLU A 46 8.18 10.69 10.27
CA GLU A 46 9.62 10.61 10.13
C GLU A 46 10.01 9.94 8.82
N MET A 47 11.27 10.06 8.43
CA MET A 47 11.81 9.27 7.31
C MET A 47 11.98 7.82 7.75
N LEU A 48 11.55 6.87 6.92
CA LEU A 48 11.79 5.46 7.22
C LEU A 48 13.27 5.14 7.08
N ASN A 49 13.86 4.55 8.12
CA ASN A 49 15.23 4.07 8.10
C ASN A 49 15.35 2.76 7.27
N ASP A 50 16.57 2.23 7.14
CA ASP A 50 16.82 0.92 6.50
C ASP A 50 16.39 -0.28 7.37
N GLU A 51 15.38 -0.10 8.21
CA GLU A 51 14.91 -1.11 9.13
C GLU A 51 14.12 -2.22 8.44
N ILE A 52 14.22 -3.41 9.03
CA ILE A 52 13.45 -4.58 8.62
C ILE A 52 12.22 -4.65 9.52
N LEU A 53 11.05 -4.59 8.91
CA LEU A 53 9.77 -4.73 9.60
C LEU A 53 9.38 -6.19 9.69
N GLU A 54 8.70 -6.57 10.77
CA GLU A 54 8.33 -7.97 11.04
C GLU A 54 6.83 -8.07 11.32
N VAL A 55 6.15 -9.01 10.68
CA VAL A 55 4.74 -9.33 10.94
C VAL A 55 4.67 -10.80 11.33
N ASP A 56 4.32 -11.06 12.58
CA ASP A 56 4.15 -12.42 13.08
C ASP A 56 2.73 -12.95 12.86
N ALA A 57 2.61 -14.27 12.75
CA ALA A 57 1.34 -14.94 12.49
C ALA A 57 0.33 -14.80 13.65
N ASP A 58 0.78 -14.60 14.88
CA ASP A 58 -0.10 -14.42 16.03
C ASP A 58 -0.78 -13.04 15.98
N LEU A 59 -0.02 -11.97 15.75
CA LEU A 59 -0.54 -10.64 15.47
C LEU A 59 -1.46 -10.64 14.24
N PHE A 60 -1.03 -11.28 13.15
CA PHE A 60 -1.82 -11.38 11.92
C PHE A 60 -3.17 -12.08 12.17
N SER A 61 -3.16 -13.20 12.87
CA SER A 61 -4.39 -13.95 13.20
C SER A 61 -5.30 -13.16 14.14
N LYS A 62 -4.76 -12.49 15.17
CA LYS A 62 -5.54 -11.71 16.14
C LYS A 62 -6.19 -10.46 15.55
N THR A 63 -5.57 -9.88 14.52
CA THR A 63 -6.04 -8.63 13.90
C THR A 63 -6.96 -8.85 12.71
N THR A 64 -6.87 -10.01 12.07
CA THR A 64 -7.75 -10.42 10.98
C THR A 64 -8.94 -11.22 11.51
N THR A 65 -9.93 -11.47 10.65
CA THR A 65 -11.10 -12.32 10.95
C THR A 65 -10.89 -13.78 10.56
N LEU A 66 -9.64 -14.16 10.25
CA LEU A 66 -9.27 -15.50 9.79
C LEU A 66 -9.02 -16.44 10.97
N ASP A 67 -9.36 -17.73 10.79
CA ASP A 67 -8.91 -18.76 11.70
C ASP A 67 -7.38 -18.93 11.63
N LYS A 68 -6.81 -19.62 12.63
CA LYS A 68 -5.36 -19.77 12.75
C LYS A 68 -4.73 -20.41 11.52
N TYR A 69 -5.31 -21.43 10.90
CA TYR A 69 -4.69 -22.08 9.74
C TYR A 69 -4.76 -21.19 8.50
N ALA A 70 -5.92 -20.58 8.24
CA ALA A 70 -6.08 -19.63 7.14
C ALA A 70 -5.18 -18.40 7.29
N ALA A 71 -4.98 -17.91 8.52
CA ALA A 71 -4.09 -16.78 8.82
C ALA A 71 -2.64 -17.06 8.42
N TYR A 72 -2.12 -18.27 8.69
CA TYR A 72 -0.74 -18.63 8.34
C TYR A 72 -0.57 -18.77 6.82
N ALA A 73 -1.53 -19.41 6.15
CA ALA A 73 -1.53 -19.53 4.70
C ALA A 73 -1.60 -18.15 4.02
N ALA A 74 -2.47 -17.27 4.50
CA ALA A 74 -2.63 -15.91 4.01
C ALA A 74 -1.36 -15.07 4.26
N LEU A 75 -0.73 -15.20 5.43
CA LEU A 75 0.52 -14.52 5.74
C LEU A 75 1.64 -14.91 4.74
N LYS A 76 1.77 -16.21 4.44
CA LYS A 76 2.75 -16.74 3.48
C LYS A 76 2.45 -16.28 2.04
N GLU A 77 1.20 -16.31 1.61
CA GLU A 77 0.79 -15.81 0.29
C GLU A 77 1.02 -14.30 0.16
N GLY A 78 0.65 -13.53 1.19
CA GLY A 78 0.87 -12.09 1.21
C GLY A 78 2.35 -11.73 1.09
N ALA A 79 3.23 -12.48 1.77
CA ALA A 79 4.68 -12.29 1.65
C ALA A 79 5.17 -12.53 0.22
N LYS A 80 4.72 -13.63 -0.42
CA LYS A 80 5.08 -13.98 -1.79
C LYS A 80 4.66 -12.90 -2.79
N VAL A 81 3.43 -12.38 -2.66
CA VAL A 81 2.94 -11.30 -3.54
C VAL A 81 3.77 -10.03 -3.37
N LEU A 82 4.01 -9.60 -2.13
CA LEU A 82 4.77 -8.39 -1.83
C LEU A 82 6.22 -8.46 -2.33
N ALA A 83 6.84 -9.64 -2.33
CA ALA A 83 8.18 -9.86 -2.87
C ALA A 83 8.27 -9.58 -4.38
N SER A 84 7.16 -9.72 -5.10
CA SER A 84 7.08 -9.55 -6.56
C SER A 84 6.37 -8.27 -7.01
N THR A 85 5.88 -7.46 -6.05
CA THR A 85 5.10 -6.26 -6.38
C THR A 85 6.00 -5.12 -6.85
N THR A 86 5.64 -4.54 -7.99
CA THR A 86 6.19 -3.29 -8.50
C THR A 86 5.23 -2.13 -8.26
N LEU A 87 5.78 -0.94 -8.08
CA LEU A 87 5.03 0.31 -7.98
C LEU A 87 4.36 0.59 -9.33
N VAL A 88 3.06 0.83 -9.28
CA VAL A 88 2.22 1.30 -10.40
C VAL A 88 1.91 2.76 -10.16
N LEU A 89 2.46 3.62 -11.01
CA LEU A 89 2.31 5.08 -10.97
C LEU A 89 1.55 5.56 -12.21
N ASN A 90 0.73 6.60 -12.06
CA ASN A 90 0.16 7.29 -13.22
C ASN A 90 1.23 8.13 -13.94
N ARG A 91 0.89 8.67 -15.11
CA ARG A 91 1.83 9.40 -15.97
C ARG A 91 2.44 10.64 -15.29
N ASP A 92 1.66 11.37 -14.49
CA ASP A 92 2.13 12.57 -13.81
C ASP A 92 3.07 12.23 -12.64
N ASP A 93 2.74 11.20 -11.86
CA ASP A 93 3.56 10.72 -10.76
C ASP A 93 4.85 10.07 -11.27
N LEU A 94 4.77 9.32 -12.37
CA LEU A 94 5.93 8.79 -13.09
C LEU A 94 6.84 9.92 -13.57
N LYS A 95 6.26 11.01 -14.06
CA LYS A 95 7.01 12.20 -14.49
C LYS A 95 7.75 12.86 -13.34
N ASN A 96 7.06 13.09 -12.23
CA ASN A 96 7.68 13.66 -11.04
C ASN A 96 8.81 12.77 -10.52
N LEU A 97 8.57 11.47 -10.40
CA LEU A 97 9.58 10.54 -9.92
C LEU A 97 10.78 10.43 -10.88
N SER A 98 10.56 10.40 -12.19
CA SER A 98 11.64 10.31 -13.18
C SER A 98 12.53 11.55 -13.15
N ASN A 99 11.97 12.74 -12.89
CA ASN A 99 12.74 13.96 -12.68
C ASN A 99 13.54 13.88 -11.38
N GLU A 100 12.93 13.44 -10.28
CA GLU A 100 13.61 13.28 -8.98
C GLU A 100 14.77 12.26 -9.04
N LEU A 101 14.61 11.19 -9.81
CA LEU A 101 15.63 10.16 -10.01
C LEU A 101 16.70 10.56 -11.04
N GLY A 102 16.55 11.71 -11.70
CA GLY A 102 17.48 12.16 -12.75
C GLY A 102 17.44 11.31 -14.04
N ILE A 103 16.37 10.54 -14.24
CA ILE A 103 16.20 9.66 -15.41
C ILE A 103 15.71 10.46 -16.62
N ALA A 104 14.82 11.44 -16.39
CA ALA A 104 14.29 12.27 -17.45
C ALA A 104 15.29 13.35 -17.87
N THR A 105 16.00 13.14 -18.99
CA THR A 105 17.00 14.09 -19.49
C THR A 105 16.39 15.23 -20.35
N SER A 106 15.11 15.13 -20.76
CA SER A 106 14.36 16.16 -21.50
C SER A 106 12.85 15.84 -21.56
N LYS A 107 11.99 16.82 -21.92
CA LYS A 107 10.51 16.66 -22.06
C LYS A 107 10.06 15.48 -22.94
N ASN A 108 10.90 15.03 -23.88
CA ASN A 108 10.57 13.98 -24.86
C ASN A 108 11.27 12.63 -24.59
N LYS A 109 12.00 12.48 -23.48
CA LYS A 109 12.67 11.21 -23.11
C LYS A 109 12.15 10.70 -21.76
N MET A 110 10.83 10.54 -21.66
CA MET A 110 10.22 9.89 -20.50
C MET A 110 10.11 8.39 -20.75
N PRO A 111 10.38 7.53 -19.75
CA PRO A 111 10.07 6.13 -19.86
C PRO A 111 8.55 5.93 -19.89
N ASP A 112 8.06 5.00 -20.72
CA ASP A 112 6.65 4.60 -20.71
C ASP A 112 6.30 3.79 -19.45
N ARG A 113 7.30 3.13 -18.87
CA ARG A 113 7.18 2.35 -17.62
C ARG A 113 8.47 2.40 -16.81
N LEU A 114 8.33 2.43 -15.49
CA LEU A 114 9.43 2.33 -14.55
C LEU A 114 9.14 1.21 -13.54
N ASP A 115 9.76 0.06 -13.72
CA ASP A 115 9.56 -1.11 -12.85
C ASP A 115 10.36 -0.96 -11.57
N LEU A 116 9.72 -0.36 -10.56
CA LEU A 116 10.32 -0.21 -9.25
C LEU A 116 9.70 -1.18 -8.28
N ASN A 117 10.51 -2.08 -7.71
CA ASN A 117 10.03 -3.00 -6.68
C ASN A 117 9.57 -2.23 -5.44
N LEU A 118 8.47 -2.69 -4.85
CA LEU A 118 7.97 -2.20 -3.56
C LEU A 118 8.95 -2.57 -2.44
N THR A 119 9.49 -3.80 -2.48
CA THR A 119 10.37 -4.34 -1.44
C THR A 119 11.76 -4.65 -2.00
N GLU A 120 12.81 -4.42 -1.21
CA GLU A 120 14.14 -5.00 -1.46
C GLU A 120 14.09 -6.50 -1.21
N PHE A 121 13.39 -6.90 -0.15
CA PHE A 121 12.99 -8.27 0.08
C PHE A 121 11.71 -8.34 0.91
N CYS A 122 10.98 -9.44 0.72
CA CYS A 122 9.89 -9.86 1.57
C CYS A 122 10.00 -11.39 1.74
N ALA A 123 10.28 -11.84 2.95
CA ALA A 123 10.61 -13.25 3.24
C ALA A 123 9.72 -13.79 4.35
N TYR A 124 9.12 -14.96 4.10
CA TYR A 124 8.42 -15.74 5.13
C TYR A 124 9.35 -16.79 5.72
N TYR A 125 9.37 -16.89 7.05
CA TYR A 125 10.16 -17.87 7.79
C TYR A 125 9.24 -18.92 8.41
N ASP A 126 9.08 -20.06 7.74
CA ASP A 126 8.13 -21.12 8.14
C ASP A 126 8.31 -21.54 9.61
N HIS A 127 9.56 -21.72 10.07
CA HIS A 127 9.88 -22.17 11.43
C HIS A 127 9.57 -21.14 12.54
N LEU A 128 9.44 -19.85 12.19
CA LEU A 128 9.11 -18.78 13.13
C LEU A 128 7.69 -18.25 12.95
N ALA A 129 7.03 -18.62 11.85
CA ALA A 129 5.76 -18.07 11.43
C ALA A 129 5.76 -16.52 11.37
N ILE A 130 6.83 -15.94 10.84
CA ILE A 130 6.97 -14.48 10.65
C ILE A 130 7.23 -14.13 9.19
N VAL A 131 6.83 -12.91 8.81
CA VAL A 131 7.25 -12.25 7.57
C VAL A 131 8.19 -11.11 7.92
N ARG A 132 9.30 -10.99 7.19
CA ARG A 132 10.19 -9.82 7.26
C ARG A 132 10.16 -9.05 5.95
N ILE A 133 10.01 -7.74 6.04
CA ILE A 133 9.90 -6.82 4.91
C ILE A 133 10.97 -5.75 5.04
N LYS A 134 11.70 -5.52 3.94
CA LYS A 134 12.52 -4.32 3.77
C LYS A 134 12.05 -3.59 2.52
N PHE A 135 11.63 -2.35 2.67
CA PHE A 135 11.19 -1.53 1.53
C PHE A 135 12.38 -0.97 0.75
N THR A 136 12.20 -0.79 -0.56
CA THR A 136 13.17 -0.06 -1.39
C THR A 136 13.24 1.41 -0.98
N ASN A 137 14.37 2.06 -1.25
CA ASN A 137 14.53 3.50 -1.00
C ASN A 137 13.47 4.35 -1.71
N THR A 138 12.99 3.90 -2.87
CA THR A 138 11.90 4.59 -3.58
C THR A 138 10.56 4.36 -2.89
N ALA A 139 10.23 3.12 -2.50
CA ALA A 139 8.99 2.80 -1.80
C ALA A 139 8.84 3.54 -0.46
N LYS A 140 9.94 3.71 0.30
CA LYS A 140 9.96 4.44 1.58
C LYS A 140 9.34 5.84 1.48
N ARG A 141 9.52 6.54 0.35
CA ARG A 141 8.99 7.90 0.13
C ARG A 141 7.46 7.96 0.16
N TYR A 142 6.80 6.85 -0.16
CA TYR A 142 5.34 6.75 -0.16
C TYR A 142 4.76 6.41 1.21
N PHE A 143 5.57 6.04 2.18
CA PHE A 143 5.13 5.61 3.53
C PHE A 143 5.66 6.49 4.67
N SER A 144 6.57 7.40 4.38
CA SER A 144 7.31 8.21 5.36
C SER A 144 7.29 9.69 4.98
N LYS A 145 7.59 10.60 5.93
CA LYS A 145 7.48 12.06 5.75
C LYS A 145 6.17 12.49 5.07
N LEU A 146 5.04 11.96 5.55
CA LEU A 146 3.73 12.19 4.94
C LEU A 146 3.05 13.47 5.43
N ILE A 147 3.40 13.93 6.64
CA ILE A 147 2.76 15.07 7.29
C ILE A 147 3.61 16.32 7.06
N GLY A 148 3.04 17.36 6.47
CA GLY A 148 3.76 18.57 6.05
C GLY A 148 2.91 19.46 5.14
N SER A 149 3.56 20.20 4.23
CA SER A 149 2.93 21.22 3.37
C SER A 149 1.96 20.66 2.30
N GLU A 150 2.10 19.39 1.94
CA GLU A 150 1.25 18.76 0.93
C GLU A 150 0.35 17.71 1.59
N ASN A 151 -0.95 18.01 1.73
CA ASN A 151 -2.00 17.09 2.19
C ASN A 151 -2.29 15.97 1.15
N ARG A 152 -1.26 15.46 0.47
CA ARG A 152 -1.35 14.41 -0.54
C ARG A 152 -1.08 13.03 0.07
N TYR A 153 -1.85 12.68 1.09
CA TYR A 153 -1.78 11.37 1.73
C TYR A 153 -3.17 10.87 2.10
N THR A 154 -3.28 9.55 2.20
CA THR A 154 -4.48 8.86 2.64
C THR A 154 -4.22 8.29 4.02
N THR A 155 -5.08 8.62 4.99
CA THR A 155 -5.09 8.01 6.31
C THR A 155 -6.21 6.98 6.38
N GLN A 156 -5.89 5.76 6.80
CA GLN A 156 -6.86 4.68 6.99
C GLN A 156 -6.84 4.19 8.45
N VAL A 157 -7.93 3.60 8.93
CA VAL A 157 -7.95 2.89 10.22
C VAL A 157 -7.52 1.45 9.95
N LEU A 158 -6.44 1.02 10.60
CA LEU A 158 -5.83 -0.30 10.35
C LEU A 158 -6.84 -1.44 10.48
N LYS A 159 -7.65 -1.40 11.56
CA LYS A 159 -8.68 -2.41 11.82
C LYS A 159 -9.63 -2.57 10.64
N SER A 160 -10.09 -1.48 10.02
CA SER A 160 -10.97 -1.53 8.85
C SER A 160 -10.28 -2.20 7.66
N VAL A 161 -9.02 -1.90 7.42
CA VAL A 161 -8.26 -2.46 6.29
C VAL A 161 -8.08 -3.97 6.42
N VAL A 162 -7.80 -4.46 7.64
CA VAL A 162 -7.50 -5.88 7.85
C VAL A 162 -8.73 -6.78 7.96
N ILE A 163 -9.89 -6.26 8.39
CA ILE A 163 -11.12 -7.06 8.55
C ILE A 163 -11.97 -7.16 7.29
N LEU A 164 -11.83 -6.23 6.34
CA LEU A 164 -12.58 -6.29 5.08
C LEU A 164 -12.16 -7.54 4.29
N ASN A 165 -13.15 -8.28 3.81
CA ASN A 165 -12.99 -9.61 3.20
C ASN A 165 -13.16 -9.60 1.67
N SER A 166 -13.23 -8.42 1.05
CA SER A 166 -13.33 -8.27 -0.40
C SER A 166 -12.32 -7.23 -0.88
N VAL A 167 -11.60 -7.55 -1.97
CA VAL A 167 -10.66 -6.63 -2.62
C VAL A 167 -11.38 -5.33 -2.98
N ASN A 168 -12.58 -5.43 -3.55
CA ASN A 168 -13.37 -4.27 -3.96
C ASN A 168 -13.80 -3.43 -2.76
N SER A 169 -14.21 -4.06 -1.65
CA SER A 169 -14.57 -3.34 -0.43
C SER A 169 -13.37 -2.61 0.19
N THR A 170 -12.19 -3.24 0.22
CA THR A 170 -10.97 -2.60 0.71
C THR A 170 -10.52 -1.46 -0.20
N ASN A 171 -10.64 -1.62 -1.52
CA ASN A 171 -10.30 -0.59 -2.49
C ASN A 171 -11.26 0.61 -2.40
N LEU A 172 -12.56 0.34 -2.33
CA LEU A 172 -13.56 1.39 -2.14
C LEU A 172 -13.34 2.15 -0.82
N TYR A 173 -13.03 1.41 0.26
CA TYR A 173 -12.67 2.03 1.54
C TYR A 173 -11.44 2.95 1.39
N GLN A 174 -10.39 2.51 0.70
CA GLN A 174 -9.23 3.34 0.41
C GLN A 174 -9.61 4.63 -0.34
N VAL A 175 -10.48 4.54 -1.37
CA VAL A 175 -10.97 5.72 -2.12
C VAL A 175 -11.72 6.68 -1.19
N ILE A 176 -12.67 6.19 -0.40
CA ILE A 176 -13.40 7.02 0.57
C ILE A 176 -12.43 7.71 1.53
N ARG A 177 -11.42 6.98 2.02
CA ARG A 177 -10.41 7.52 2.96
C ARG A 177 -9.46 8.52 2.30
N LYS A 178 -9.18 8.40 1.01
CA LYS A 178 -8.43 9.38 0.22
C LYS A 178 -9.16 10.71 0.21
N TYR A 179 -10.43 10.73 -0.19
CA TYR A 179 -11.24 11.95 -0.22
C TYR A 179 -11.47 12.53 1.18
N TYR A 180 -11.70 11.69 2.19
CA TYR A 180 -11.79 12.13 3.58
C TYR A 180 -10.48 12.76 4.09
N SER A 181 -9.31 12.26 3.66
CA SER A 181 -8.02 12.82 4.08
C SER A 181 -7.73 14.16 3.40
N LEU A 182 -8.22 14.35 2.17
CA LEU A 182 -8.12 15.61 1.43
C LEU A 182 -9.01 16.70 2.03
N ASN A 183 -10.25 16.36 2.40
CA ASN A 183 -11.19 17.29 3.02
C ASN A 183 -11.98 16.61 4.15
N PRO A 184 -11.45 16.60 5.39
CA PRO A 184 -12.09 15.95 6.53
C PRO A 184 -13.45 16.53 6.93
N ALA A 185 -13.75 17.77 6.51
CA ALA A 185 -15.02 18.43 6.80
C ALA A 185 -16.14 17.94 5.87
N SER A 186 -15.80 17.47 4.66
CA SER A 186 -16.78 16.94 3.72
C SER A 186 -17.14 15.49 4.05
N LYS A 187 -18.44 15.19 4.00
CA LYS A 187 -18.98 13.82 4.16
C LYS A 187 -19.33 13.16 2.83
N SER A 188 -19.17 13.87 1.72
CA SER A 188 -19.45 13.39 0.36
C SER A 188 -18.35 13.84 -0.60
N PHE A 189 -18.28 13.17 -1.74
CA PHE A 189 -17.43 13.53 -2.87
C PHE A 189 -18.09 13.06 -4.17
N GLU A 190 -17.75 13.70 -5.27
CA GLU A 190 -18.16 13.30 -6.61
C GLU A 190 -16.94 12.71 -7.33
N ILE A 191 -17.18 11.65 -8.08
CA ILE A 191 -16.16 10.95 -8.89
C ILE A 191 -16.85 10.37 -10.12
N SER A 192 -16.19 10.43 -11.28
CA SER A 192 -16.72 9.77 -12.47
C SER A 192 -16.59 8.24 -12.35
N VAL A 193 -17.41 7.50 -13.08
CA VAL A 193 -17.36 6.02 -13.06
C VAL A 193 -15.97 5.50 -13.50
N ASP A 194 -15.38 6.10 -14.53
CA ASP A 194 -14.07 5.66 -15.04
C ASP A 194 -12.94 6.00 -14.06
N GLN A 195 -12.99 7.17 -13.41
CA GLN A 195 -12.05 7.51 -12.35
C GLN A 195 -12.19 6.56 -11.16
N LEU A 196 -13.42 6.19 -10.78
CA LEU A 196 -13.65 5.23 -9.70
C LEU A 196 -13.05 3.86 -10.05
N LYS A 197 -13.25 3.38 -11.27
CA LYS A 197 -12.66 2.12 -11.74
C LYS A 197 -11.13 2.15 -11.71
N ASP A 198 -10.54 3.28 -12.13
CA ASP A 198 -9.09 3.48 -12.09
C ASP A 198 -8.55 3.48 -10.65
N GLU A 199 -9.16 4.24 -9.74
CA GLU A 199 -8.77 4.32 -8.33
C GLU A 199 -8.92 2.97 -7.60
N MET A 200 -9.94 2.20 -7.97
CA MET A 200 -10.18 0.88 -7.43
C MET A 200 -9.35 -0.23 -8.10
N GLY A 201 -8.56 0.09 -9.12
CA GLY A 201 -7.76 -0.90 -9.87
C GLY A 201 -8.62 -1.93 -10.62
N LEU A 202 -9.83 -1.56 -11.05
CA LEU A 202 -10.80 -2.43 -11.73
C LEU A 202 -10.51 -2.55 -13.23
N TYR A 203 -9.26 -2.77 -13.58
CA TYR A 203 -8.84 -2.94 -14.97
C TYR A 203 -7.67 -3.93 -15.08
N HIS A 204 -7.36 -4.28 -16.32
CA HIS A 204 -6.18 -5.02 -16.72
C HIS A 204 -5.63 -4.35 -17.98
N ILE A 205 -4.34 -4.52 -18.22
CA ILE A 205 -3.71 -4.00 -19.43
C ILE A 205 -3.64 -5.15 -20.43
N GLU A 206 -4.41 -5.05 -21.51
CA GLU A 206 -4.38 -5.97 -22.64
C GLU A 206 -3.84 -5.22 -23.86
N ASN A 207 -2.77 -5.73 -24.47
CA ASN A 207 -2.12 -5.10 -25.64
C ASN A 207 -1.75 -3.61 -25.44
N GLY A 208 -1.45 -3.19 -24.21
CA GLY A 208 -1.11 -1.80 -23.87
C GLY A 208 -2.34 -0.92 -23.61
N GLU A 209 -3.55 -1.44 -23.71
CA GLU A 209 -4.80 -0.71 -23.45
C GLU A 209 -5.44 -1.15 -22.12
N LYS A 210 -6.07 -0.20 -21.43
CA LYS A 210 -6.84 -0.49 -20.21
C LYS A 210 -8.17 -1.13 -20.59
N VAL A 211 -8.36 -2.38 -20.21
CA VAL A 211 -9.64 -3.09 -20.29
C VAL A 211 -10.26 -3.13 -18.89
N TYR A 212 -11.42 -2.51 -18.73
CA TYR A 212 -12.12 -2.47 -17.45
C TYR A 212 -12.77 -3.82 -17.14
N LYS A 213 -12.71 -4.23 -15.87
CA LYS A 213 -13.42 -5.40 -15.36
C LYS A 213 -14.87 -4.99 -15.10
N TYR A 214 -15.82 -5.72 -15.69
CA TYR A 214 -17.25 -5.57 -15.45
C TYR A 214 -17.68 -6.37 -14.24
#